data_AF-A0A497GGE0-F1
#
_entry.id   AF-A0A497GGE0-F1
#
_cell.length_a   1.000
_cell.length_b   1.000
_cell.length_c   1.000
_cell.angle_alpha   90.00
_cell.angle_beta   90.00
_cell.angle_gamma   90.00
#
_symmetry.space_group_name_H-M   'P 1'
#
loop_
_entity.id
_entity.type
_entity.pdbx_description
1 polymer ?
#
loop_
_entity_poly.entity_id
_entity_poly.type
_entity_poly.pdbx_seq_one_letter_code
_entity_poly.pdbx_strand_id
1 'polypeptide(L)'
;MVFNGNKTIYSSRLQNYISLGLEYEPLINTTLNEKFVINPRYNFNDTIKRFPTINVLTIGGDDIVPNSNLNKLNLRASPHSPLDASLFNHIPFYLKKVSEVGNMPPNDNYVLKKHITIDNELYLACYGYYMSDIIYKGDVIMFNNIDTDFVNISKVDTNDGSFLNPVPRERLELVNTPDNYLGTFFKMYFFFSENEILNMLEAFSILYKDDSKNRITELGVCSSIRLEDESDVVWCGVEYFVDTDYDLIDARDKTFLEFYLEVGNSEVIRV
;
A
#
# COMPACT_ATOMS: atom_id res chain seq x y z
N MET A 1 1.22 -14.65 2.29
CA MET A 1 1.89 -14.35 1.01
C MET A 1 2.79 -13.17 1.32
N VAL A 2 4.10 -13.33 1.16
CA VAL A 2 5.04 -12.22 1.33
C VAL A 2 4.95 -11.42 0.04
N PHE A 3 4.73 -10.11 0.11
CA PHE A 3 4.76 -9.25 -1.06
C PHE A 3 6.02 -8.39 -0.95
N ASN A 4 6.92 -8.49 -1.92
CA ASN A 4 8.01 -7.53 -2.00
C ASN A 4 7.46 -6.22 -2.59
N GLY A 5 6.82 -5.41 -1.74
CA GLY A 5 6.31 -4.12 -2.18
C GLY A 5 7.45 -3.19 -2.57
N ASN A 6 7.35 -2.51 -3.72
CA ASN A 6 8.33 -1.51 -4.11
C ASN A 6 8.18 -0.28 -3.21
N LYS A 7 9.17 -0.07 -2.35
CA LYS A 7 9.24 1.10 -1.47
C LYS A 7 9.54 2.36 -2.29
N THR A 8 8.81 3.43 -2.02
CA THR A 8 9.02 4.72 -2.69
C THR A 8 10.22 5.48 -2.11
N ILE A 9 10.80 6.39 -2.88
CA ILE A 9 11.83 7.30 -2.36
C ILE A 9 11.26 8.22 -1.27
N TYR A 10 9.95 8.51 -1.33
CA TYR A 10 9.24 9.33 -0.35
C TYR A 10 9.13 8.63 1.00
N SER A 11 8.94 7.30 1.00
CA SER A 11 9.02 6.49 2.21
C SER A 11 10.38 6.59 2.89
N SER A 12 11.44 6.46 2.09
CA SER A 12 12.81 6.58 2.60
C SER A 12 13.09 8.00 3.13
N ARG A 13 12.58 9.03 2.44
CA ARG A 13 12.66 10.41 2.90
C ARG A 13 11.93 10.58 4.24
N LEU A 14 10.68 10.13 4.36
CA LEU A 14 9.91 10.20 5.60
C LEU A 14 10.65 9.51 6.76
N GLN A 15 11.18 8.30 6.53
CA GLN A 15 11.97 7.57 7.54
C GLN A 15 13.23 8.34 7.98
N ASN A 16 13.91 9.03 7.05
CA ASN A 16 15.05 9.88 7.39
C ASN A 16 14.64 11.07 8.26
N TYR A 17 13.52 11.73 7.95
CA TYR A 17 12.99 12.82 8.77
C TYR A 17 12.63 12.35 10.19
N ILE A 18 11.95 11.21 10.30
CA ILE A 18 11.65 10.56 11.59
C ILE A 18 12.93 10.27 12.37
N SER A 19 13.91 9.63 11.72
CA SER A 19 15.17 9.21 12.35
C SER A 19 16.02 10.37 12.83
N LEU A 20 15.98 11.50 12.13
CA LEU A 20 16.68 12.74 12.50
C LEU A 20 15.87 13.62 13.46
N GLY A 21 14.62 13.25 13.78
CA GLY A 21 13.71 14.08 14.58
C GLY A 21 13.36 15.41 13.92
N LEU A 22 13.41 15.47 12.57
CA LEU A 22 13.07 16.65 11.78
C LEU A 22 11.60 16.66 11.43
N GLU A 23 10.99 17.83 11.31
CA GLU A 23 9.62 17.97 10.86
C GLU A 23 9.50 17.61 9.37
N TYR A 24 8.62 16.66 9.03
CA TYR A 24 8.48 16.17 7.66
C TYR A 24 7.77 17.18 6.76
N GLU A 25 8.44 17.58 5.68
CA GLU A 25 7.87 18.41 4.62
C GLU A 25 7.76 17.57 3.33
N PRO A 26 6.53 17.28 2.86
CA PRO A 26 6.34 16.57 1.60
C PRO A 26 6.79 17.43 0.42
N LEU A 27 7.28 16.76 -0.62
CA LEU A 27 7.64 17.42 -1.87
C LEU A 27 6.37 17.70 -2.69
N ILE A 28 6.44 18.71 -3.57
CA ILE A 28 5.34 19.05 -4.47
C ILE A 28 5.07 17.86 -5.43
N ASN A 29 3.80 17.57 -5.67
CA ASN A 29 3.32 16.45 -6.51
C ASN A 29 3.71 15.07 -5.97
N THR A 30 3.75 14.90 -4.66
CA THR A 30 4.11 13.61 -4.03
C THR A 30 3.05 13.06 -3.09
N THR A 31 1.88 13.70 -3.05
CA THR A 31 0.77 13.32 -2.19
C THR A 31 -0.48 12.98 -2.99
N LEU A 32 -1.27 12.05 -2.47
CA LEU A 32 -2.59 11.74 -3.02
C LEU A 32 -3.57 12.90 -2.82
N ASN A 33 -3.39 13.69 -1.76
CA ASN A 33 -4.13 14.94 -1.55
C ASN A 33 -3.93 15.94 -2.70
N GLU A 34 -2.69 16.12 -3.20
CA GLU A 34 -2.43 16.93 -4.41
C GLU A 34 -3.08 16.32 -5.65
N LYS A 35 -2.88 15.01 -5.89
CA LYS A 35 -3.46 14.29 -7.05
C LYS A 35 -4.99 14.41 -7.09
N PHE A 36 -5.63 14.22 -5.96
CA PHE A 36 -7.08 14.27 -5.83
C PHE A 36 -7.62 15.69 -5.57
N VAL A 37 -6.76 16.69 -5.39
CA VAL A 37 -7.17 18.07 -5.09
C VAL A 37 -8.00 18.13 -3.80
N ILE A 38 -7.59 17.36 -2.78
CA ILE A 38 -8.20 17.28 -1.46
C ILE A 38 -7.28 18.00 -0.50
N ASN A 39 -7.59 19.24 -0.11
CA ASN A 39 -6.70 20.08 0.72
C ASN A 39 -5.23 20.03 0.24
N PRO A 40 -4.96 20.33 -1.05
CA PRO A 40 -3.70 19.96 -1.72
C PRO A 40 -2.45 20.65 -1.17
N ARG A 41 -2.59 21.59 -0.23
CA ARG A 41 -1.50 22.33 0.40
C ARG A 41 -1.70 22.44 1.89
N TYR A 42 -2.05 21.32 2.53
CA TYR A 42 -2.11 21.27 3.98
C TYR A 42 -0.78 21.74 4.58
N ASN A 43 -0.84 22.76 5.44
CA ASN A 43 0.34 23.33 6.08
C ASN A 43 0.64 22.56 7.37
N PHE A 44 1.75 21.83 7.38
CA PHE A 44 2.17 21.03 8.54
C PHE A 44 2.43 21.86 9.80
N ASN A 45 2.65 23.18 9.66
CA ASN A 45 2.96 24.07 10.77
C ASN A 45 1.85 24.15 11.84
N ASP A 46 0.59 23.82 11.51
CA ASP A 46 -0.54 23.98 12.44
C ASP A 46 -0.81 22.75 13.33
N THR A 47 -0.13 21.62 13.10
CA THR A 47 -0.44 20.38 13.82
C THR A 47 0.79 19.72 14.39
N ILE A 48 0.84 19.72 15.73
CA ILE A 48 1.63 18.86 16.63
C ILE A 48 2.42 17.81 15.86
N LYS A 49 3.73 18.01 15.64
CA LYS A 49 4.83 17.04 15.40
C LYS A 49 4.42 15.57 15.13
N ARG A 50 3.44 15.30 14.28
CA ARG A 50 2.85 13.99 14.05
C ARG A 50 3.42 13.56 12.72
N PHE A 51 4.39 12.66 12.82
CA PHE A 51 4.84 11.95 11.64
C PHE A 51 3.67 11.16 11.05
N PRO A 52 3.48 11.19 9.73
CA PRO A 52 2.54 10.31 9.09
C PRO A 52 2.77 8.84 9.46
N THR A 53 1.69 8.09 9.62
CA THR A 53 1.74 6.67 9.94
C THR A 53 1.06 5.85 8.85
N ILE A 54 1.57 4.64 8.61
CA ILE A 54 0.98 3.70 7.66
C ILE A 54 -0.39 3.27 8.16
N ASN A 55 -1.45 3.71 7.49
CA ASN A 55 -2.83 3.53 7.93
C ASN A 55 -3.88 3.73 6.82
N VAL A 56 -3.48 3.96 5.56
CA VAL A 56 -4.41 4.03 4.42
C VAL A 56 -4.00 3.03 3.35
N LEU A 57 -4.97 2.29 2.82
CA LEU A 57 -4.84 1.48 1.62
C LEU A 57 -5.50 2.23 0.46
N THR A 58 -4.89 2.16 -0.73
CA THR A 58 -5.52 2.55 -1.99
C THR A 58 -5.46 1.38 -2.98
N ILE A 59 -6.39 1.32 -3.93
CA ILE A 59 -6.48 0.26 -4.93
C ILE A 59 -6.39 0.83 -6.33
N GLY A 60 -5.80 0.04 -7.22
CA GLY A 60 -5.68 0.33 -8.63
C GLY A 60 -6.17 -0.83 -9.49
N GLY A 61 -6.59 -0.50 -10.71
CA GLY A 61 -7.03 -1.47 -11.69
C GLY A 61 -6.65 -1.00 -13.08
N ASP A 62 -5.96 -1.84 -13.86
CA ASP A 62 -5.62 -1.57 -15.26
C ASP A 62 -5.28 -2.85 -16.03
N ASP A 63 -5.15 -2.74 -17.35
CA ASP A 63 -4.76 -3.77 -18.32
C ASP A 63 -3.29 -4.25 -18.16
N ILE A 64 -2.73 -4.18 -16.95
CA ILE A 64 -1.50 -4.91 -16.64
C ILE A 64 -1.87 -6.38 -16.78
N VAL A 65 -1.35 -7.00 -17.85
CA VAL A 65 -1.56 -8.40 -18.17
C VAL A 65 -1.38 -9.20 -16.88
N PRO A 66 -2.43 -9.85 -16.35
CA PRO A 66 -2.31 -10.68 -15.16
C PRO A 66 -1.24 -11.70 -15.51
N ASN A 67 -0.09 -11.56 -14.86
CA ASN A 67 1.02 -12.43 -15.17
C ASN A 67 0.61 -13.75 -14.54
N SER A 68 0.26 -14.73 -15.38
CA SER A 68 -0.30 -16.04 -15.00
C SER A 68 0.59 -16.88 -14.08
N ASN A 69 1.72 -16.34 -13.64
CA ASN A 69 2.75 -16.94 -12.82
C ASN A 69 3.03 -16.08 -11.55
N LEU A 70 1.98 -15.64 -10.85
CA LEU A 70 2.11 -15.19 -9.46
C LEU A 70 2.50 -16.40 -8.59
N ASN A 71 3.80 -16.69 -8.50
CA ASN A 71 4.29 -17.71 -7.58
C ASN A 71 3.98 -17.27 -6.13
N LYS A 72 3.80 -18.24 -5.22
CA LYS A 72 3.33 -18.06 -3.82
C LYS A 72 4.11 -17.03 -2.98
N LEU A 73 5.27 -16.61 -3.45
CA LEU A 73 6.20 -15.72 -2.76
C LEU A 73 6.23 -14.29 -3.32
N ASN A 74 5.56 -14.02 -4.45
CA ASN A 74 5.53 -12.73 -5.17
C ASN A 74 6.76 -11.84 -4.93
N LEU A 75 7.95 -12.39 -5.24
CA LEU A 75 9.25 -11.72 -5.01
C LEU A 75 9.64 -10.77 -6.14
N ARG A 76 8.71 -10.49 -7.07
CA ARG A 76 8.96 -9.59 -8.19
C ARG A 76 8.76 -8.15 -7.73
N ALA A 77 9.67 -7.29 -8.18
CA ALA A 77 9.50 -5.86 -8.02
C ALA A 77 8.26 -5.41 -8.82
N SER A 78 7.47 -4.51 -8.24
CA SER A 78 6.40 -3.82 -8.95
C SER A 78 6.95 -3.11 -10.20
N PRO A 79 6.17 -2.93 -11.29
CA PRO A 79 6.59 -2.13 -12.44
C PRO A 79 6.73 -0.63 -12.13
N HIS A 80 6.29 -0.19 -10.95
CA HIS A 80 6.48 1.17 -10.49
C HIS A 80 7.95 1.56 -10.33
N SER A 81 8.25 2.80 -10.76
CA SER A 81 9.49 3.47 -10.43
C SER A 81 9.49 3.87 -8.95
N PRO A 82 10.64 3.83 -8.24
CA PRO A 82 10.75 4.40 -6.90
C PRO A 82 10.39 5.90 -6.80
N LEU A 83 10.35 6.61 -7.93
CA LEU A 83 9.95 8.02 -8.02
C LEU A 83 8.43 8.21 -8.15
N ASP A 84 7.66 7.16 -8.44
CA ASP A 84 6.22 7.27 -8.57
C ASP A 84 5.58 7.55 -7.20
N ALA A 85 4.58 8.43 -7.19
CA ALA A 85 3.88 8.87 -5.98
C ALA A 85 2.39 8.48 -5.96
N SER A 86 1.95 7.68 -6.93
CA SER A 86 0.56 7.24 -7.08
C SER A 86 0.47 5.98 -7.92
N LEU A 87 -0.61 5.22 -7.74
CA LEU A 87 -0.95 4.08 -8.60
C LEU A 87 -1.15 4.54 -10.04
N PHE A 88 -0.97 3.64 -11.01
CA PHE A 88 -1.19 3.96 -12.43
C PHE A 88 -2.61 4.46 -12.65
N ASN A 89 -3.61 3.69 -12.22
CA ASN A 89 -5.03 4.01 -12.30
C ASN A 89 -5.73 3.70 -10.99
N HIS A 90 -5.98 4.74 -10.18
CA HIS A 90 -6.70 4.60 -8.93
C HIS A 90 -8.17 4.25 -9.17
N ILE A 91 -8.65 3.26 -8.42
CA ILE A 91 -10.07 2.92 -8.32
C ILE A 91 -10.57 3.36 -6.95
N PRO A 92 -11.71 4.04 -6.87
CA PRO A 92 -12.30 4.34 -5.58
C PRO A 92 -12.95 3.10 -4.97
N PHE A 93 -12.86 2.95 -3.65
CA PHE A 93 -13.60 1.92 -2.91
C PHE A 93 -15.11 2.17 -2.94
N TYR A 94 -15.49 3.42 -3.18
CA TYR A 94 -16.88 3.88 -3.21
C TYR A 94 -17.03 5.00 -4.23
N LEU A 95 -18.01 4.87 -5.12
CA LEU A 95 -18.36 5.87 -6.11
C LEU A 95 -19.88 5.92 -6.27
N LYS A 96 -20.51 7.01 -5.80
CA LYS A 96 -21.97 7.19 -5.88
C LYS A 96 -22.33 8.59 -6.31
N LYS A 97 -23.47 8.74 -6.98
CA LYS A 97 -24.00 10.07 -7.29
C LYS A 97 -24.26 10.81 -5.98
N VAL A 98 -23.97 12.10 -5.93
CA VAL A 98 -24.18 12.90 -4.71
C VAL A 98 -25.64 12.84 -4.22
N SER A 99 -26.59 12.71 -5.14
CA SER A 99 -28.02 12.53 -4.83
C SER A 99 -28.35 11.21 -4.10
N GLU A 100 -27.48 10.21 -4.20
CA GLU A 100 -27.69 8.86 -3.64
C GLU A 100 -26.94 8.65 -2.32
N VAL A 101 -25.91 9.46 -2.04
CA VAL A 101 -25.04 9.34 -0.86
C VAL A 101 -25.84 9.33 0.46
N GLY A 102 -26.92 10.10 0.56
CA GLY A 102 -27.74 10.13 1.79
C GLY A 102 -28.41 8.78 2.12
N ASN A 103 -28.78 8.01 1.10
CA ASN A 103 -29.41 6.70 1.25
C ASN A 103 -28.38 5.56 1.29
N MET A 104 -27.23 5.77 0.65
CA MET A 104 -26.15 4.80 0.57
C MET A 104 -24.86 5.46 1.08
N PRO A 105 -24.74 5.79 2.37
CA PRO A 105 -23.58 6.52 2.89
C PRO A 105 -22.29 5.71 2.76
N PRO A 106 -21.13 6.37 2.59
CA PRO A 106 -19.84 5.70 2.62
C PRO A 106 -19.57 5.09 4.00
N ASN A 107 -18.78 4.02 4.03
CA ASN A 107 -18.24 3.45 5.27
C ASN A 107 -17.34 4.49 5.98
N ASP A 108 -17.31 4.48 7.31
CA ASP A 108 -16.45 5.36 8.13
C ASP A 108 -14.95 5.17 7.86
N ASN A 109 -14.55 3.99 7.37
CA ASN A 109 -13.19 3.70 6.94
C ASN A 109 -12.84 4.35 5.59
N TYR A 110 -13.81 4.81 4.80
CA TYR A 110 -13.53 5.45 3.52
C TYR A 110 -13.00 6.88 3.70
N VAL A 111 -11.83 7.12 3.10
CA VAL A 111 -11.09 8.39 3.14
C VAL A 111 -10.66 8.81 1.74
N LEU A 112 -9.96 9.94 1.61
CA LEU A 112 -9.64 10.60 0.34
C LEU A 112 -10.91 10.86 -0.48
N LYS A 113 -11.85 11.58 0.15
CA LYS A 113 -13.16 11.91 -0.40
C LYS A 113 -13.03 13.04 -1.42
N LYS A 114 -13.48 12.79 -2.65
CA LYS A 114 -13.43 13.75 -3.75
C LYS A 114 -14.76 13.80 -4.49
N HIS A 115 -15.24 15.01 -4.76
CA HIS A 115 -16.30 15.21 -5.75
C HIS A 115 -15.71 15.16 -7.16
N ILE A 116 -16.23 14.28 -8.01
CA ILE A 116 -15.82 14.15 -9.41
C ILE A 116 -17.04 14.22 -10.32
N THR A 117 -16.84 14.71 -11.55
CA THR A 117 -17.89 14.76 -12.57
C THR A 117 -17.63 13.69 -13.61
N ILE A 118 -18.60 12.82 -13.84
CA ILE A 118 -18.57 11.75 -14.85
C ILE A 118 -19.85 11.89 -15.66
N ASP A 119 -19.74 12.03 -16.99
CA ASP A 119 -20.89 12.20 -17.90
C ASP A 119 -21.89 13.30 -17.45
N ASN A 120 -21.37 14.45 -16.99
CA ASN A 120 -22.12 15.60 -16.43
C ASN A 120 -22.87 15.36 -15.11
N GLU A 121 -22.70 14.19 -14.49
CA GLU A 121 -23.27 13.88 -13.17
C GLU A 121 -22.20 14.04 -12.09
N LEU A 122 -22.61 14.53 -10.91
CA LEU A 122 -21.70 14.74 -9.78
C LEU A 122 -21.68 13.50 -8.88
N TYR A 123 -20.49 12.96 -8.66
CA TYR A 123 -20.25 11.79 -7.82
C TYR A 123 -19.37 12.14 -6.61
N LEU A 124 -19.58 11.42 -5.52
CA LEU A 124 -18.64 11.31 -4.41
C LEU A 124 -17.80 10.05 -4.61
N ALA A 125 -16.49 10.22 -4.75
CA ALA A 125 -15.51 9.15 -4.84
C ALA A 125 -14.67 9.08 -3.56
N CYS A 126 -14.44 7.89 -3.03
CA CYS A 126 -13.52 7.66 -1.90
C CYS A 126 -12.36 6.78 -2.36
N TYR A 127 -11.15 7.34 -2.46
CA TYR A 127 -10.00 6.64 -3.02
C TYR A 127 -9.13 5.90 -2.00
N GLY A 128 -9.39 6.09 -0.71
CA GLY A 128 -8.63 5.46 0.36
C GLY A 128 -9.52 4.67 1.34
N TYR A 129 -8.91 3.67 1.95
CA TYR A 129 -9.48 2.86 3.01
C TYR A 129 -8.59 2.92 4.24
N TYR A 130 -9.11 3.43 5.35
CA TYR A 130 -8.41 3.53 6.62
C TYR A 130 -8.26 2.15 7.26
N MET A 131 -7.04 1.81 7.65
CA MET A 131 -6.66 0.49 8.15
C MET A 131 -6.74 0.45 9.68
N SER A 132 -7.53 -0.47 10.23
CA SER A 132 -7.67 -0.69 11.67
C SER A 132 -6.76 -1.81 12.21
N ASP A 133 -6.43 -2.80 11.38
CA ASP A 133 -5.84 -4.08 11.83
C ASP A 133 -4.42 -4.27 11.29
N ILE A 134 -3.47 -3.55 11.89
CA ILE A 134 -2.04 -3.64 11.60
C ILE A 134 -1.33 -4.36 12.75
N ILE A 135 -0.68 -5.48 12.45
CA ILE A 135 0.07 -6.28 13.42
C ILE A 135 1.56 -6.23 13.06
N TYR A 136 2.35 -5.60 13.93
CA TYR A 136 3.80 -5.69 13.87
C TYR A 136 4.28 -6.85 14.75
N LYS A 137 5.00 -7.81 14.17
CA LYS A 137 5.51 -8.98 14.90
C LYS A 137 6.86 -8.75 15.58
N GLY A 138 7.63 -7.74 15.17
CA GLY A 138 8.95 -7.45 15.74
C GLY A 138 10.05 -8.50 15.45
N ASP A 139 9.72 -9.58 14.76
CA ASP A 139 10.67 -10.63 14.41
C ASP A 139 11.62 -10.18 13.29
N VAL A 140 12.90 -10.49 13.43
CA VAL A 140 13.86 -10.49 12.31
C VAL A 140 13.78 -11.85 11.63
N ILE A 141 13.42 -11.84 10.34
CA ILE A 141 13.16 -13.03 9.55
C ILE A 141 14.32 -13.22 8.56
N MET A 142 14.80 -14.44 8.42
CA MET A 142 15.77 -14.84 7.43
C MET A 142 15.09 -15.67 6.34
N PHE A 143 15.25 -15.25 5.11
CA PHE A 143 14.88 -16.00 3.90
C PHE A 143 16.13 -16.67 3.37
N ASN A 144 16.09 -17.99 3.19
CA ASN A 144 17.18 -18.76 2.62
C ASN A 144 16.69 -19.58 1.43
N ASN A 145 17.62 -19.88 0.52
CA ASN A 145 17.36 -20.69 -0.68
C ASN A 145 16.19 -20.13 -1.49
N ILE A 146 16.26 -18.84 -1.85
CA ILE A 146 15.25 -18.22 -2.68
C ILE A 146 15.37 -18.76 -4.11
N ASP A 147 14.43 -19.61 -4.51
CA ASP A 147 14.21 -20.00 -5.89
C ASP A 147 12.81 -19.54 -6.34
N THR A 148 12.45 -19.73 -7.61
CA THR A 148 11.15 -19.33 -8.15
C THR A 148 9.99 -20.00 -7.41
N ASP A 149 10.21 -21.19 -6.85
CA ASP A 149 9.13 -22.06 -6.37
C ASP A 149 9.07 -22.21 -4.84
N PHE A 150 10.17 -21.93 -4.14
CA PHE A 150 10.27 -22.11 -2.70
C PHE A 150 11.21 -21.10 -2.03
N VAL A 151 10.96 -20.87 -0.74
CA VAL A 151 11.85 -20.14 0.17
C VAL A 151 11.77 -20.77 1.55
N ASN A 152 12.91 -20.91 2.20
CA ASN A 152 12.97 -21.30 3.60
C ASN A 152 12.92 -20.04 4.47
N ILE A 153 11.95 -19.98 5.38
CA ILE A 153 11.77 -18.85 6.30
C ILE A 153 12.10 -19.31 7.72
N SER A 154 13.02 -18.62 8.38
CA SER A 154 13.33 -18.84 9.79
C SER A 154 13.40 -17.51 10.55
N LYS A 155 13.20 -17.57 11.88
CA LYS A 155 13.50 -16.43 12.75
C LYS A 155 14.99 -16.42 13.05
N VAL A 156 15.59 -15.24 13.04
CA VAL A 156 16.97 -15.05 13.50
C VAL A 156 16.98 -15.06 15.03
N ASP A 157 17.84 -15.89 15.62
CA ASP A 157 18.14 -15.78 17.04
C ASP A 157 19.00 -14.53 17.27
N THR A 158 18.42 -13.52 17.90
CA THR A 158 19.09 -12.25 18.19
C THR A 158 19.94 -12.30 19.46
N ASN A 159 19.93 -13.42 20.20
CA ASN A 159 20.74 -13.63 21.39
C ASN A 159 22.15 -14.19 21.06
N ASP A 160 22.74 -13.70 19.97
CA ASP A 160 24.12 -14.02 19.57
C ASP A 160 25.04 -12.81 19.83
N GLY A 161 25.98 -12.98 20.76
CA GLY A 161 26.97 -11.96 21.11
C GLY A 161 27.92 -11.60 19.96
N SER A 162 28.00 -12.41 18.90
CA SER A 162 28.77 -12.11 17.69
C SER A 162 28.27 -10.86 16.97
N PHE A 163 26.98 -10.53 17.09
CA PHE A 163 26.39 -9.34 16.46
C PHE A 163 26.92 -8.02 17.05
N LEU A 164 27.35 -8.04 18.32
CA LEU A 164 28.01 -6.91 18.97
C LEU A 164 29.52 -6.86 18.70
N ASN A 165 30.10 -7.93 18.13
CA ASN A 165 31.53 -8.08 17.92
C ASN A 165 31.83 -8.58 16.49
N PRO A 166 31.39 -7.86 15.44
CA PRO A 166 31.58 -8.31 14.07
C PRO A 166 33.07 -8.33 13.71
N VAL A 167 33.48 -9.37 12.99
CA VAL A 167 34.81 -9.41 12.35
C VAL A 167 34.73 -8.83 10.93
N PRO A 168 35.74 -8.06 10.47
CA PRO A 168 35.78 -7.57 9.10
C PRO A 168 35.67 -8.71 8.08
N ARG A 169 34.86 -8.52 7.02
CA ARG A 169 34.68 -9.48 5.93
C ARG A 169 35.25 -8.91 4.63
N GLU A 170 35.65 -9.77 3.71
CA GLU A 170 36.12 -9.35 2.38
C GLU A 170 34.97 -8.71 1.59
N ARG A 171 35.30 -7.66 0.82
CA ARG A 171 34.33 -6.98 -0.03
C ARG A 171 34.14 -7.77 -1.32
N LEU A 172 33.10 -8.60 -1.38
CA LEU A 172 32.68 -9.24 -2.63
C LEU A 172 32.01 -8.21 -3.57
N GLU A 173 32.32 -8.29 -4.87
CA GLU A 173 31.64 -7.50 -5.90
C GLU A 173 30.15 -7.89 -6.03
N LEU A 174 29.31 -6.94 -6.46
CA LEU A 174 27.84 -7.04 -6.52
C LEU A 174 27.29 -8.05 -7.55
N VAL A 175 28.12 -8.94 -8.10
CA VAL A 175 27.82 -9.66 -9.34
C VAL A 175 26.94 -10.91 -9.12
N ASN A 176 26.83 -11.42 -7.89
CA ASN A 176 26.08 -12.64 -7.61
C ASN A 176 24.71 -12.35 -6.97
N THR A 177 23.67 -12.98 -7.50
CA THR A 177 22.33 -13.03 -6.89
C THR A 177 22.46 -13.62 -5.49
N PRO A 178 22.04 -12.90 -4.43
CA PRO A 178 22.23 -13.40 -3.08
C PRO A 178 21.20 -14.48 -2.73
N ASP A 179 21.67 -15.55 -2.09
CA ASP A 179 20.84 -16.69 -1.69
C ASP A 179 20.00 -16.42 -0.43
N ASN A 180 20.42 -15.44 0.38
CA ASN A 180 19.86 -15.18 1.70
C ASN A 180 19.57 -13.69 1.95
N TYR A 181 18.42 -13.41 2.56
CA TYR A 181 17.97 -12.07 2.92
C TYR A 181 17.52 -12.03 4.37
N LEU A 182 17.82 -10.93 5.07
CA LEU A 182 17.20 -10.57 6.33
C LEU A 182 16.09 -9.59 6.08
N GLY A 183 14.97 -9.71 6.77
CA GLY A 183 13.90 -8.73 6.67
C GLY A 183 13.13 -8.56 7.96
N THR A 184 12.52 -7.39 8.07
CA THR A 184 11.56 -7.05 9.11
C THR A 184 10.30 -6.54 8.43
N PHE A 185 9.16 -7.13 8.77
CA PHE A 185 7.89 -6.83 8.12
C PHE A 185 6.81 -6.54 9.16
N PHE A 186 5.87 -5.69 8.79
CA PHE A 186 4.58 -5.63 9.45
C PHE A 186 3.54 -6.33 8.57
N LYS A 187 2.57 -6.95 9.22
CA LYS A 187 1.50 -7.69 8.58
C LYS A 187 0.21 -6.91 8.76
N MET A 188 -0.45 -6.61 7.65
CA MET A 188 -1.77 -6.00 7.61
C MET A 188 -2.79 -7.05 7.20
N TYR A 189 -3.95 -6.98 7.83
CA TYR A 189 -5.09 -7.81 7.48
C TYR A 189 -6.18 -6.95 6.85
N PHE A 190 -6.74 -7.43 5.74
CA PHE A 190 -7.84 -6.78 5.05
C PHE A 190 -9.00 -7.75 4.90
N PHE A 191 -10.17 -7.26 5.25
CA PHE A 191 -11.45 -7.92 5.06
C PHE A 191 -12.42 -6.91 4.47
N PHE A 192 -12.98 -7.23 3.30
CA PHE A 192 -14.04 -6.46 2.67
C PHE A 192 -15.30 -7.30 2.62
N SER A 193 -16.39 -6.72 3.11
CA SER A 193 -17.73 -7.29 3.08
C SER A 193 -18.34 -7.28 1.68
N GLU A 194 -19.40 -8.05 1.49
CA GLU A 194 -20.18 -8.08 0.24
C GLU A 194 -20.58 -6.66 -0.24
N ASN A 195 -21.06 -5.80 0.66
CA ASN A 195 -21.44 -4.43 0.29
C ASN A 195 -20.26 -3.59 -0.20
N GLU A 196 -19.09 -3.74 0.41
CA GLU A 196 -17.87 -3.02 -0.02
C GLU A 196 -17.40 -3.54 -1.38
N ILE A 197 -17.51 -4.84 -1.64
CA ILE A 197 -17.21 -5.45 -2.94
C ILE A 197 -18.15 -4.94 -4.02
N LEU A 198 -19.45 -4.86 -3.72
CA LEU A 198 -20.45 -4.31 -4.64
C LEU A 198 -20.17 -2.84 -4.97
N ASN A 199 -19.78 -2.03 -3.98
CA ASN A 199 -19.37 -0.63 -4.21
C ASN A 199 -18.16 -0.53 -5.14
N MET A 200 -17.16 -1.40 -4.97
CA MET A 200 -15.99 -1.44 -5.86
C MET A 200 -16.38 -1.86 -7.27
N LEU A 201 -17.16 -2.94 -7.43
CA LEU A 201 -17.65 -3.40 -8.74
C LEU A 201 -18.44 -2.30 -9.48
N GLU A 202 -19.28 -1.57 -8.77
CA GLU A 202 -20.02 -0.44 -9.34
C GLU A 202 -19.08 0.69 -9.76
N ALA A 203 -18.05 1.01 -8.95
CA ALA A 203 -17.04 1.97 -9.33
C ALA A 203 -16.31 1.57 -10.62
N PHE A 204 -15.93 0.30 -10.76
CA PHE A 204 -15.36 -0.25 -12.00
C PHE A 204 -16.31 -0.07 -13.19
N SER A 205 -17.59 -0.45 -13.04
CA SER A 205 -18.59 -0.36 -14.11
C SER A 205 -18.81 1.09 -14.57
N ILE A 206 -18.89 2.05 -13.63
CA ILE A 206 -19.04 3.48 -13.94
C ILE A 206 -17.80 4.03 -14.66
N LEU A 207 -16.59 3.69 -14.20
CA LEU A 207 -15.35 4.25 -14.72
C LEU A 207 -14.95 3.67 -16.08
N TYR A 208 -15.13 2.36 -16.27
CA TYR A 208 -14.61 1.66 -17.44
C TYR A 208 -15.66 1.34 -18.51
N LYS A 209 -16.95 1.31 -18.15
CA LYS A 209 -18.05 0.93 -19.07
C LYS A 209 -17.83 -0.44 -19.74
N ASP A 210 -17.00 -1.28 -19.12
CA ASP A 210 -16.62 -2.62 -19.57
C ASP A 210 -16.63 -3.54 -18.34
N ASP A 211 -17.62 -4.42 -18.27
CA ASP A 211 -17.82 -5.33 -17.15
C ASP A 211 -16.72 -6.41 -17.04
N SER A 212 -15.85 -6.53 -18.05
CA SER A 212 -14.66 -7.39 -17.96
C SER A 212 -13.58 -6.80 -17.06
N LYS A 213 -13.60 -5.49 -16.79
CA LYS A 213 -12.69 -4.84 -15.84
C LYS A 213 -13.26 -4.92 -14.43
N ASN A 214 -12.78 -5.89 -13.66
CA ASN A 214 -13.26 -6.17 -12.31
C ASN A 214 -12.14 -6.63 -11.36
N ARG A 215 -10.88 -6.42 -11.75
CA ARG A 215 -9.72 -6.91 -11.01
C ARG A 215 -8.97 -5.77 -10.37
N ILE A 216 -8.66 -5.92 -9.09
CA ILE A 216 -7.67 -5.09 -8.41
C ILE A 216 -6.31 -5.67 -8.80
N THR A 217 -5.52 -4.89 -9.54
CA THR A 217 -4.20 -5.31 -10.01
C THR A 217 -3.06 -4.66 -9.24
N GLU A 218 -3.38 -3.63 -8.44
CA GLU A 218 -2.40 -2.84 -7.72
C GLU A 218 -2.94 -2.37 -6.38
N LEU A 219 -2.08 -2.32 -5.36
CA LEU A 219 -2.35 -1.72 -4.07
C LEU A 219 -1.29 -0.66 -3.74
N GLY A 220 -1.73 0.46 -3.18
CA GLY A 220 -0.88 1.46 -2.55
C GLY A 220 -1.02 1.41 -1.04
N VAL A 221 0.04 1.01 -0.34
CA VAL A 221 0.12 1.15 1.13
C VAL A 221 0.61 2.56 1.42
N CYS A 222 -0.20 3.34 2.13
CA CYS A 222 0.03 4.75 2.32
C CYS A 222 0.22 5.10 3.78
N SER A 223 1.14 6.03 4.02
CA SER A 223 1.14 6.80 5.26
C SER A 223 0.14 7.94 5.15
N SER A 224 -0.54 8.28 6.24
CA SER A 224 -1.40 9.46 6.28
C SER A 224 -1.33 10.22 7.60
N ILE A 225 -1.83 11.45 7.58
CA ILE A 225 -2.16 12.23 8.76
C ILE A 225 -3.66 12.48 8.74
N ARG A 226 -4.30 12.16 9.87
CA ARG A 226 -5.69 12.51 10.17
C ARG A 226 -5.71 13.38 11.42
N LEU A 227 -6.47 14.48 11.38
CA LEU A 227 -6.67 15.34 12.54
C LEU A 227 -7.89 14.85 13.33
N GLU A 228 -7.89 15.08 14.65
CA GLU A 228 -8.95 14.58 15.54
C GLU A 228 -10.34 15.13 15.19
N ASP A 229 -10.41 16.35 14.66
CA ASP A 229 -11.66 17.00 14.26
C ASP A 229 -12.02 16.79 12.78
N GLU A 230 -11.19 16.07 12.02
CA GLU A 230 -11.37 15.88 10.58
C GLU A 230 -11.91 14.50 10.23
N SER A 231 -12.93 14.50 9.36
CA SER A 231 -13.56 13.28 8.84
C SER A 231 -12.77 12.61 7.72
N ASP A 232 -11.64 13.21 7.31
CA ASP A 232 -10.79 12.76 6.21
C ASP A 232 -9.31 13.01 6.52
N VAL A 233 -8.42 12.44 5.72
CA VAL A 233 -6.97 12.61 5.83
C VAL A 233 -6.53 13.94 5.21
N VAL A 234 -5.69 14.67 5.95
CA VAL A 234 -5.14 15.97 5.52
C VAL A 234 -3.84 15.83 4.74
N TRP A 235 -3.19 14.68 4.86
CA TRP A 235 -2.03 14.28 4.07
C TRP A 235 -2.03 12.77 3.88
N CYS A 236 -1.67 12.31 2.68
CA CYS A 236 -1.57 10.89 2.34
C CYS A 236 -0.54 10.70 1.23
N GLY A 237 0.46 9.83 1.46
CA GLY A 237 1.52 9.52 0.51
C GLY A 237 1.72 8.01 0.39
N VAL A 238 1.98 7.53 -0.83
CA VAL A 238 2.22 6.10 -1.10
C VAL A 238 3.63 5.71 -0.65
N GLU A 239 3.69 4.72 0.23
CA GLU A 239 4.94 4.21 0.82
C GLU A 239 5.42 2.95 0.10
N TYR A 240 4.49 2.08 -0.28
CA TYR A 240 4.76 0.83 -0.98
C TYR A 240 3.73 0.61 -2.10
N PHE A 241 4.22 0.21 -3.26
CA PHE A 241 3.42 -0.36 -4.34
C PHE A 241 3.43 -1.87 -4.27
N VAL A 242 2.27 -2.50 -4.42
CA VAL A 242 2.13 -3.94 -4.35
C VAL A 242 1.28 -4.44 -5.51
N ASP A 243 1.86 -5.29 -6.33
CA ASP A 243 1.14 -5.93 -7.42
C ASP A 243 0.27 -7.06 -6.88
N THR A 244 -0.96 -7.14 -7.37
CA THR A 244 -1.92 -8.16 -6.98
C THR A 244 -2.79 -8.57 -8.18
N ASP A 245 -3.71 -9.51 -7.96
CA ASP A 245 -4.64 -9.98 -8.98
C ASP A 245 -5.96 -10.46 -8.36
N TYR A 246 -6.62 -9.60 -7.60
CA TYR A 246 -7.87 -9.93 -6.92
C TYR A 246 -9.08 -9.75 -7.84
N ASP A 247 -9.79 -10.84 -8.12
CA ASP A 247 -11.02 -10.86 -8.89
C ASP A 247 -12.24 -10.50 -8.01
N LEU A 248 -12.86 -9.35 -8.28
CA LEU A 248 -14.01 -8.90 -7.50
C LEU A 248 -15.29 -9.69 -7.79
N ILE A 249 -15.41 -10.36 -8.94
CA ILE A 249 -16.55 -11.23 -9.23
C ILE A 249 -16.46 -12.52 -8.42
N ASP A 250 -15.28 -13.14 -8.37
CA ASP A 250 -15.03 -14.29 -7.50
C ASP A 250 -15.23 -13.92 -6.01
N ALA A 251 -14.76 -12.73 -5.60
CA ALA A 251 -14.98 -12.24 -4.24
C ALA A 251 -16.46 -12.00 -3.93
N ARG A 252 -17.24 -11.44 -4.86
CA ARG A 252 -18.69 -11.27 -4.73
C ARG A 252 -19.39 -12.61 -4.57
N ASP A 253 -19.04 -13.60 -5.39
CA ASP A 253 -19.63 -14.93 -5.34
C ASP A 253 -19.29 -15.66 -4.03
N LYS A 254 -18.15 -15.32 -3.41
CA LYS A 254 -17.76 -15.74 -2.05
C LYS A 254 -18.37 -14.90 -0.93
N THR A 255 -18.99 -13.76 -1.25
CA THR A 255 -19.53 -12.74 -0.32
C THR A 255 -18.49 -11.98 0.52
N PHE A 256 -17.19 -12.17 0.27
CA PHE A 256 -16.12 -11.46 0.95
C PHE A 256 -14.81 -11.49 0.15
N LEU A 257 -13.93 -10.52 0.44
CA LEU A 257 -12.53 -10.49 -0.01
C LEU A 257 -11.65 -10.37 1.22
N GLU A 258 -10.80 -11.36 1.44
CA GLU A 258 -9.89 -11.42 2.57
C GLU A 258 -8.46 -11.62 2.08
N PHE A 259 -7.53 -10.83 2.57
CA PHE A 259 -6.11 -11.04 2.28
C PHE A 259 -5.21 -10.45 3.37
N TYR A 260 -3.95 -10.89 3.33
CA TYR A 260 -2.89 -10.35 4.16
C TYR A 260 -1.83 -9.71 3.29
N LEU A 261 -1.32 -8.57 3.76
CA LEU A 261 -0.20 -7.90 3.15
C LEU A 261 0.96 -7.83 4.13
N GLU A 262 2.12 -8.29 3.71
CA GLU A 262 3.36 -8.19 4.46
C GLU A 262 4.31 -7.29 3.67
N VAL A 263 4.63 -6.13 4.24
CA VAL A 263 5.54 -5.13 3.66
C VAL A 263 6.57 -4.72 4.71
N GLY A 264 7.75 -4.29 4.26
CA GLY A 264 8.87 -4.05 5.15
C GLY A 264 10.14 -3.71 4.39
N ASN A 265 11.27 -3.82 5.10
CA ASN A 265 12.58 -3.70 4.51
C ASN A 265 13.27 -5.06 4.53
N SER A 266 14.08 -5.34 3.51
CA SER A 266 14.97 -6.48 3.48
C SER A 266 16.39 -6.06 3.11
N GLU A 267 17.37 -6.78 3.64
CA GLU A 267 18.79 -6.59 3.44
C GLU A 267 19.42 -7.91 3.00
N VAL A 268 20.37 -7.83 2.08
CA VAL A 268 21.11 -8.99 1.60
C VAL A 268 22.12 -9.46 2.64
N ILE A 269 22.10 -10.74 3.02
CA ILE A 269 23.17 -11.31 3.84
C ILE A 269 24.33 -11.71 2.94
N ARG A 270 25.50 -11.13 3.20
CA ARG A 270 26.77 -11.61 2.66
C ARG A 270 27.43 -12.49 3.71
N VAL A 271 27.43 -13.79 3.48
CA VAL A 271 28.21 -14.75 4.27
C VAL A 271 29.65 -14.70 3.82
#